data_AF-A0A924SY46-F1
#
_entry.id   AF-A0A924SY46-F1
#
_cell.length_a   1.000
_cell.length_b   1.000
_cell.length_c   1.000
_cell.angle_alpha   90.00
_cell.angle_beta   90.00
_cell.angle_gamma   90.00
#
_symmetry.space_group_name_H-M   'P 1'
#
loop_
_entity.id
_entity.type
_entity.pdbx_description
1 polymer ?
#
loop_
_entity_poly.entity_id
_entity_poly.type
_entity_poly.pdbx_seq_one_letter_code
_entity_poly.pdbx_strand_id
1 'polypeptide(L)'
;MLMGIATKNSILLVEYAILAQREHGLSRFDALIDACHKRARPIVMTTIAMGAGMLPIAAGWSAGDTSFRSPMAVAVIGGLITSTFLSLLIIPSVFTYVDDFKKLFKKKHL
;
A
#
# COMPACT_ATOMS: atom_id res chain seq x y z
N MET A 1 7.35 13.46 -2.21
CA MET A 1 5.88 13.22 -2.31
C MET A 1 5.52 11.75 -2.14
N LEU A 2 6.13 10.81 -2.89
CA LEU A 2 5.86 9.36 -2.80
C LEU A 2 6.01 8.76 -1.40
N MET A 3 7.02 9.19 -0.64
CA MET A 3 7.25 8.73 0.73
C MET A 3 6.04 9.02 1.65
N GLY A 4 5.37 10.17 1.49
CA GLY A 4 4.18 10.51 2.28
C GLY A 4 2.95 9.67 1.91
N ILE A 5 2.79 9.33 0.63
CA ILE A 5 1.70 8.47 0.14
C ILE A 5 1.91 7.04 0.66
N ALA A 6 3.13 6.52 0.55
CA ALA A 6 3.49 5.20 1.07
C ALA A 6 3.30 5.11 2.59
N THR A 7 3.79 6.10 3.35
CA THR A 7 3.64 6.14 4.82
C THR A 7 2.17 6.22 5.24
N LYS A 8 1.35 7.06 4.57
CA LYS A 8 -0.10 7.13 4.84
C LYS A 8 -0.79 5.81 4.52
N ASN A 9 -0.37 5.11 3.46
CA ASN A 9 -0.91 3.82 3.06
C ASN A 9 -0.62 2.74 4.10
N SER A 10 0.61 2.70 4.64
CA SER A 10 1.05 1.75 5.66
C SER A 10 0.45 2.02 7.05
N ILE A 11 0.46 3.27 7.53
CA ILE A 11 -0.01 3.61 8.89
C ILE A 11 -1.46 3.16 9.10
N LEU A 12 -2.36 3.51 8.19
CA LEU A 12 -3.78 3.22 8.40
C LEU A 12 -4.11 1.73 8.26
N LEU A 13 -3.30 0.97 7.52
CA LEU A 13 -3.50 -0.48 7.40
C LEU A 13 -3.14 -1.17 8.72
N VAL A 14 -2.05 -0.72 9.36
CA VAL A 14 -1.67 -1.16 10.70
C VAL A 14 -2.71 -0.72 11.73
N GLU A 15 -3.18 0.52 11.65
CA GLU A 15 -4.19 1.06 12.56
C GLU A 15 -5.52 0.29 12.47
N TYR A 16 -5.99 -0.03 11.26
CA TYR A 16 -7.17 -0.87 11.06
C TYR A 16 -6.99 -2.29 11.61
N ALA A 17 -5.82 -2.89 11.44
CA ALA A 17 -5.54 -4.23 11.98
C ALA A 17 -5.51 -4.22 13.52
N ILE A 18 -4.96 -3.17 14.14
CA ILE A 18 -4.98 -2.99 15.60
C ILE A 18 -6.41 -2.79 16.10
N LEU A 19 -7.20 -1.97 15.41
CA LEU A 19 -8.61 -1.70 15.76
C LEU A 19 -9.44 -2.98 15.67
N ALA A 20 -9.30 -3.75 14.57
CA ALA A 20 -9.97 -5.03 14.38
C ALA A 20 -9.58 -6.07 15.44
N GLN A 21 -8.32 -6.07 15.90
CA GLN A 21 -7.89 -6.96 16.97
C GLN A 21 -8.46 -6.54 18.34
N ARG A 22 -8.53 -5.23 18.63
CA ARG A 22 -8.98 -4.71 19.94
C ARG A 22 -10.49 -4.67 20.09
N GLU A 23 -11.23 -4.25 19.08
CA GLU A 23 -12.68 -4.04 19.16
C GLU A 23 -13.49 -5.26 18.72
N HIS A 24 -13.02 -6.00 17.70
CA HIS A 24 -13.76 -7.14 17.16
C HIS A 24 -13.27 -8.51 17.67
N GLY A 25 -12.22 -8.53 18.51
CA GLY A 25 -11.64 -9.76 19.06
C GLY A 25 -11.10 -10.71 17.99
N LEU A 26 -10.91 -10.21 16.76
CA LEU A 26 -10.50 -11.01 15.62
C LEU A 26 -9.09 -11.58 15.84
N SER A 27 -8.89 -12.81 15.34
CA SER A 27 -7.56 -13.34 15.12
C SER A 27 -6.73 -12.32 14.35
N ARG A 28 -5.44 -12.17 14.70
CA ARG A 28 -4.55 -11.21 14.03
C ARG A 28 -4.56 -11.37 12.51
N PHE A 29 -4.75 -12.60 12.03
CA PHE A 29 -4.82 -12.92 10.60
C PHE A 29 -6.10 -12.37 9.95
N ASP A 30 -7.25 -12.60 10.58
CA ASP A 30 -8.54 -12.11 10.07
C ASP A 30 -8.62 -10.59 10.14
N ALA A 31 -8.09 -9.98 11.20
CA ALA A 31 -7.99 -8.54 11.37
C ALA A 31 -7.16 -7.88 10.26
N LEU A 32 -6.08 -8.53 9.82
CA LEU A 32 -5.24 -8.00 8.74
C LEU A 32 -5.89 -8.19 7.36
N ILE A 33 -6.52 -9.34 7.11
CA ILE A 33 -7.26 -9.59 5.85
C ILE A 33 -8.40 -8.57 5.68
N ASP A 34 -9.14 -8.29 6.76
CA ASP A 34 -10.21 -7.29 6.77
C ASP A 34 -9.66 -5.86 6.56
N ALA A 35 -8.57 -5.51 7.25
CA ALA A 35 -7.87 -4.24 7.04
C ALA A 35 -7.39 -4.07 5.60
N CYS A 36 -6.79 -5.12 5.01
CA CYS A 36 -6.33 -5.12 3.62
C CYS A 36 -7.48 -4.88 2.64
N HIS A 37 -8.61 -5.56 2.79
CA HIS A 37 -9.77 -5.36 1.91
C HIS A 37 -10.34 -3.95 2.03
N LYS A 38 -10.48 -3.41 3.25
CA LYS A 38 -10.99 -2.05 3.48
C LYS A 38 -10.07 -0.98 2.90
N ARG A 39 -8.76 -1.21 2.90
CA ARG A 39 -7.73 -0.28 2.39
C ARG A 39 -7.44 -0.43 0.89
N ALA A 40 -7.69 -1.59 0.30
CA ALA A 40 -7.45 -1.83 -1.11
C ALA A 40 -8.22 -0.86 -2.02
N ARG A 41 -9.52 -0.62 -1.75
CA ARG A 41 -10.34 0.34 -2.52
C ARG A 41 -9.74 1.76 -2.50
N PRO A 42 -9.45 2.35 -1.32
CA PRO A 42 -8.79 3.67 -1.25
C PRO A 42 -7.40 3.73 -1.89
N ILE A 43 -6.57 2.70 -1.74
CA ILE A 43 -5.23 2.66 -2.35
C ILE A 43 -5.36 2.72 -3.88
N VAL A 44 -6.19 1.83 -4.46
CA VAL A 44 -6.44 1.79 -5.90
C VAL A 44 -7.03 3.11 -6.41
N MET A 45 -7.97 3.70 -5.68
CA MET A 45 -8.56 5.00 -6.03
C MET A 45 -7.47 6.09 -6.16
N THR A 46 -6.55 6.20 -5.20
CA THR A 46 -5.49 7.22 -5.27
C THR A 46 -4.48 6.95 -6.38
N THR A 47 -4.11 5.69 -6.61
CA THR A 47 -3.20 5.30 -7.68
C THR A 47 -3.78 5.62 -9.06
N ILE A 48 -5.07 5.34 -9.27
CA ILE A 48 -5.77 5.67 -10.53
C ILE A 48 -5.91 7.18 -10.70
N ALA A 49 -6.34 7.90 -9.66
CA ALA A 49 -6.54 9.36 -9.74
C ALA A 49 -5.23 10.12 -10.04
N MET A 50 -4.14 9.78 -9.33
CA MET A 50 -2.83 10.39 -9.59
C MET A 50 -2.25 9.94 -10.92
N GLY A 51 -2.39 8.67 -11.29
CA GLY A 51 -1.96 8.14 -12.58
C GLY A 51 -2.63 8.85 -13.74
N ALA A 52 -3.96 8.95 -13.73
CA ALA A 52 -4.74 9.63 -14.76
C ALA A 52 -4.44 11.13 -14.84
N GLY A 53 -4.27 11.81 -13.70
CA GLY A 53 -3.93 13.24 -13.66
C GLY A 53 -2.52 13.55 -14.19
N MET A 54 -1.58 12.62 -14.04
CA MET A 54 -0.20 12.77 -14.51
C MET A 54 0.05 12.19 -15.91
N LEU A 55 -0.85 11.34 -16.41
CA LEU A 55 -0.81 10.73 -17.74
C LEU A 55 -0.62 11.74 -18.89
N PRO A 56 -1.38 12.85 -18.99
CA PRO A 56 -1.18 13.83 -20.07
C PRO A 56 0.14 14.59 -19.95
N ILE A 57 0.67 14.75 -18.73
CA ILE A 57 1.96 15.40 -18.47
C ILE A 57 3.11 14.47 -18.87
N ALA A 58 2.99 13.17 -18.55
CA ALA A 58 3.95 12.14 -18.93
C ALA A 58 4.03 11.97 -20.46
N ALA A 59 2.88 11.99 -21.14
CA ALA A 59 2.78 11.91 -22.61
C ALA A 59 3.22 13.18 -23.36
N GLY A 60 3.62 14.23 -22.64
CA GLY A 60 4.11 15.47 -23.26
C GLY A 60 3.02 16.36 -23.88
N TRP A 61 1.74 16.06 -23.65
CA TRP A 61 0.59 16.84 -24.15
C TRP A 61 0.32 18.13 -23.35
N SER A 62 1.12 18.42 -22.31
CA SER A 62 0.97 19.62 -21.50
C SER A 62 1.56 20.84 -22.20
N ALA A 63 0.78 21.92 -22.31
CA ALA A 63 1.15 23.21 -22.95
C ALA A 63 2.18 24.06 -22.16
N GLY A 64 3.18 23.44 -21.52
CA GLY A 64 4.24 24.13 -20.76
C GLY A 64 5.53 23.31 -20.69
N ASP A 65 6.57 23.84 -20.03
CA ASP A 65 7.94 23.28 -19.99
C ASP A 65 7.97 21.76 -19.74
N THR A 66 8.09 21.02 -20.84
CA THR A 66 7.95 19.56 -20.85
C THR A 66 9.22 18.88 -20.34
N SER A 67 10.38 19.54 -20.46
CA SER A 67 11.70 19.00 -20.13
C SER A 67 11.86 18.57 -18.67
N PHE A 68 11.20 19.24 -17.72
CA PHE A 68 11.26 18.86 -16.30
C PHE A 68 10.01 18.13 -15.81
N ARG A 69 8.82 18.44 -16.38
CA ARG A 69 7.55 17.89 -15.89
C ARG A 69 7.28 16.47 -16.37
N SER A 70 7.70 16.12 -17.59
CA SER A 70 7.55 14.76 -18.12
C SER A 70 8.34 13.70 -17.32
N PRO A 71 9.67 13.85 -17.08
CA PRO A 71 10.42 12.85 -16.30
C PRO A 71 9.97 12.76 -14.84
N MET A 72 9.54 13.88 -14.22
CA MET A 72 8.95 13.85 -12.88
C MET A 72 7.62 13.07 -12.85
N ALA A 73 6.74 13.29 -13.84
CA ALA A 73 5.47 12.57 -13.94
C ALA A 73 5.69 11.06 -14.14
N VAL A 74 6.62 10.67 -15.01
CA VAL A 74 6.99 9.27 -15.24
C VAL A 74 7.54 8.62 -13.97
N ALA A 75 8.42 9.31 -13.23
CA ALA A 75 8.96 8.82 -11.97
C ALA A 75 7.88 8.62 -10.88
N VAL A 76 6.90 9.52 -10.80
CA VAL A 76 5.78 9.40 -9.85
C VAL A 76 4.84 8.26 -10.24
N ILE A 77 4.48 8.12 -11.52
CA ILE A 77 3.64 7.01 -12.01
C ILE A 77 4.34 5.67 -11.74
N GLY A 78 5.62 5.55 -12.10
CA GLY A 78 6.40 4.35 -11.85
C GLY A 78 6.53 4.02 -10.36
N GLY A 79 6.76 5.04 -9.51
CA GLY A 79 6.82 4.89 -8.06
C GLY A 79 5.48 4.49 -7.43
N LEU A 80 4.35 5.00 -7.93
CA LEU A 80 3.01 4.64 -7.46
C LEU A 80 2.66 3.20 -7.84
N ILE A 81 2.93 2.78 -9.08
CA ILE A 81 2.70 1.41 -9.52
C ILE A 81 3.55 0.45 -8.69
N THR A 82 4.86 0.73 -8.60
CA THR A 82 5.80 -0.10 -7.84
C THR A 82 5.38 -0.16 -6.38
N SER A 83 5.10 0.97 -5.71
CA SER A 83 4.71 0.96 -4.28
C SER A 83 3.35 0.30 -4.03
N THR A 84 2.38 0.44 -4.95
CA THR A 84 1.06 -0.22 -4.83
C THR A 84 1.23 -1.74 -4.96
N PHE A 85 2.01 -2.17 -5.96
CA PHE A 85 2.30 -3.59 -6.17
C PHE A 85 3.10 -4.18 -5.02
N LEU A 86 4.14 -3.46 -4.58
CA LEU A 86 4.99 -3.86 -3.48
C LEU A 86 4.18 -3.92 -2.17
N SER A 87 3.29 -2.97 -1.88
CA SER A 87 2.40 -3.05 -0.72
C SER A 87 1.43 -4.24 -0.82
N LEU A 88 0.79 -4.46 -1.97
CA LEU A 88 -0.14 -5.59 -2.14
C LEU A 88 0.55 -6.96 -2.07
N LEU A 89 1.83 -7.08 -2.42
CA LEU A 89 2.56 -8.34 -2.45
C LEU A 89 3.39 -8.56 -1.17
N ILE A 90 4.06 -7.53 -0.65
CA ILE A 90 4.87 -7.61 0.59
C ILE A 90 3.97 -7.77 1.81
N ILE A 91 2.84 -7.08 1.90
CA ILE A 91 1.97 -7.16 3.09
C ILE A 91 1.49 -8.61 3.34
N PRO A 92 0.91 -9.35 2.38
CA PRO A 92 0.53 -10.75 2.60
C PRO A 92 1.74 -11.67 2.82
N SER A 93 2.85 -11.43 2.12
CA SER A 93 4.06 -12.26 2.25
C SER A 93 4.71 -12.13 3.64
N VAL A 94 4.89 -10.90 4.13
CA VAL A 94 5.42 -10.63 5.48
C VAL A 94 4.47 -11.17 6.53
N PHE A 95 3.16 -11.05 6.34
CA PHE A 95 2.21 -11.56 7.30
C PHE A 95 2.22 -13.08 7.41
N THR A 96 2.30 -13.78 6.27
CA THR A 96 2.43 -15.24 6.24
C THR A 96 3.72 -15.69 6.93
N TYR A 97 4.84 -15.01 6.66
CA TYR A 97 6.12 -15.28 7.32
C TYR A 97 6.06 -15.06 8.84
N VAL A 98 5.42 -13.98 9.29
CA VAL A 98 5.26 -13.68 10.71
C VAL A 98 4.33 -14.68 11.39
N ASP A 99 3.26 -15.15 10.73
CA ASP A 99 2.36 -16.18 11.27
C ASP A 99 3.09 -17.54 11.42
N ASP A 100 3.88 -17.94 10.43
CA ASP A 100 4.70 -19.15 10.50
C ASP A 100 5.75 -19.08 11.61
N PHE A 101 6.45 -17.94 11.76
CA PHE A 101 7.41 -17.74 12.84
C PHE A 101 6.75 -17.79 14.23
N LYS A 102 5.53 -17.27 14.35
CA LYS A 102 4.79 -17.27 15.61
C LYS A 102 4.26 -18.66 15.96
N LYS A 103 3.78 -19.44 14.99
CA LYS A 103 3.38 -20.85 15.20
C LYS A 103 4.57 -21.69 15.65
N LEU A 104 5.74 -21.46 15.06
CA LEU A 104 6.97 -22.15 15.45
C LEU A 104 7.40 -21.82 16.89
N PHE A 105 7.31 -20.54 17.29
CA PHE A 105 7.63 -20.11 18.66
C PHE A 105 6.59 -20.57 19.69
N LYS A 106 5.31 -20.61 19.34
CA LYS A 106 4.24 -21.07 20.24
C LYS A 106 4.31 -22.58 20.51
N LYS A 107 4.83 -23.36 19.55
CA LYS A 107 5.04 -24.81 19.69
C LYS A 107 6.26 -25.17 20.56
N LYS A 108 7.16 -24.22 20.83
CA LYS A 108 8.37 -24.44 21.64
C LYS A 108 8.16 -24.12 23.14
N HIS A 109 6.99 -23.65 23.53
CA HIS A 109 6.67 -23.23 24.91
C HIS A 109 5.52 -24.02 25.57
N LEU A 110 5.03 -25.08 24.89
CA LEU A 110 4.15 -26.14 25.41
C LEU A 110 4.93 -27.45 25.36
#